data_AF-A0A6G3X4M4-F1
#
_entry.id   AF-A0A6G3X4M4-F1
#
_cell.length_a   1.000
_cell.length_b   1.000
_cell.length_c   1.000
_cell.angle_alpha   90.00
_cell.angle_beta   90.00
_cell.angle_gamma   90.00
#
_symmetry.space_group_name_H-M   'P 1'
#
loop_
_entity.id
_entity.type
_entity.pdbx_description
1 polymer ?
#
loop_
_entity_poly.entity_id
_entity_poly.type
_entity_poly.pdbx_seq_one_letter_code
_entity_poly.pdbx_strand_id
1 'polypeptide(L)'
;MVEKNSTAGDSALFAADAVTTRTFDTPEFRGITFHEIRARSILNRVPGASRMPFEWTVNPYRGCTHACVYCFARKTHSYLDLDTGIGFDSQI
;
A
#
# COMPACT_ATOMS: atom_id res chain seq x y z
N MET A 1 15.99 -1.38 29.30
CA MET A 1 16.22 -2.58 28.47
C MET A 1 14.93 -2.87 27.73
N VAL A 2 14.77 -2.34 26.52
CA VAL A 2 13.68 -2.74 25.61
C VAL A 2 14.36 -3.49 24.48
N GLU A 3 14.14 -4.79 24.43
CA GLU A 3 14.68 -5.68 23.41
C GLU A 3 14.04 -5.35 22.06
N LYS A 4 14.86 -4.84 21.13
CA LYS A 4 14.49 -4.68 19.72
C LYS A 4 14.53 -6.05 19.07
N ASN A 5 13.42 -6.79 19.07
CA ASN A 5 13.32 -8.01 18.29
C ASN A 5 12.96 -7.66 16.84
N SER A 6 13.94 -7.18 16.09
CA SER A 6 13.82 -6.86 14.67
C SER A 6 14.04 -8.12 13.84
N THR A 7 13.00 -8.92 13.63
CA THR A 7 12.93 -9.79 12.46
C THR A 7 12.61 -8.91 11.25
N ALA A 8 13.66 -8.53 10.52
CA ALA A 8 13.57 -7.86 9.23
C ALA A 8 12.96 -8.82 8.19
N GLY A 9 11.63 -8.93 8.21
CA GLY A 9 10.86 -9.54 7.12
C GLY A 9 10.73 -8.54 5.99
N ASP A 10 10.84 -9.04 4.76
CA ASP A 10 10.83 -8.30 3.50
C ASP A 10 9.56 -7.44 3.33
N SER A 11 9.63 -6.21 3.81
CA SER A 11 8.49 -5.31 3.98
C SER A 11 8.30 -4.32 2.83
N ALA A 12 9.20 -4.35 1.85
CA ALA A 12 9.08 -3.58 0.63
C ALA A 12 8.31 -4.39 -0.43
N LEU A 13 7.22 -3.82 -0.97
CA LEU A 13 6.40 -4.47 -2.01
C LEU A 13 7.12 -4.62 -3.36
N PHE A 14 8.28 -3.98 -3.53
CA PHE A 14 9.11 -4.09 -4.72
C PHE A 14 10.58 -4.18 -4.33
N ALA A 15 11.30 -5.14 -4.93
CA ALA A 15 12.74 -5.24 -4.78
C ALA A 15 13.40 -3.97 -5.36
N ALA A 16 13.85 -3.10 -4.47
CA ALA A 16 14.71 -1.99 -4.81
C ALA A 16 15.81 -1.90 -3.76
N ASP A 17 17.02 -1.77 -4.24
CA ASP A 17 18.32 -1.65 -3.58
C ASP A 17 18.42 -0.55 -2.49
N ALA A 18 17.33 0.19 -2.22
CA ALA A 18 17.32 1.27 -1.22
C ALA A 18 15.91 1.63 -0.67
N VAL A 19 14.98 0.68 -0.50
CA VAL A 19 13.78 0.96 0.32
C VAL A 19 14.14 0.72 1.77
N THR A 20 14.39 1.80 2.52
CA THR A 20 14.54 1.71 3.98
C THR A 20 13.16 1.44 4.54
N THR A 21 12.82 0.19 4.82
CA THR A 21 11.57 -0.08 5.56
C THR A 21 11.65 0.63 6.89
N ARG A 22 10.73 1.56 7.13
CA ARG A 22 10.54 2.18 8.44
C ARG A 22 9.33 1.58 9.12
N THR A 23 9.57 0.92 10.25
CA THR A 23 8.51 0.50 11.17
C THR A 23 8.16 1.68 12.09
N PHE A 24 6.90 2.05 12.16
CA PHE A 24 6.40 3.08 13.08
C PHE A 24 5.43 2.44 14.07
N ASP A 25 5.61 2.72 15.37
CA ASP A 25 4.62 2.36 16.38
C ASP A 25 3.43 3.31 16.25
N THR A 26 2.33 2.77 15.72
CA THR A 26 1.11 3.50 15.43
C THR A 26 -0.01 2.83 16.23
N PRO A 27 -0.21 3.21 17.51
CA PRO A 27 -1.12 2.50 18.40
C PRO A 27 -2.57 2.47 17.91
N GLU A 28 -2.96 3.45 17.10
CA GLU A 28 -4.27 3.56 16.44
C GLU A 28 -4.43 2.58 15.25
N PHE A 29 -3.32 2.01 14.75
CA PHE A 29 -3.27 1.13 13.59
C PHE A 29 -2.70 -0.26 13.94
N ARG A 30 -2.87 -0.73 15.18
CA ARG A 30 -2.44 -2.09 15.56
C ARG A 30 -3.05 -3.13 14.63
N GLY A 31 -2.21 -4.04 14.15
CA GLY A 31 -2.61 -5.08 13.20
C GLY A 31 -2.59 -4.65 11.73
N ILE A 32 -2.25 -3.40 11.44
CA ILE A 32 -1.99 -2.91 10.08
C ILE A 32 -0.49 -2.93 9.80
N THR A 33 -0.12 -3.41 8.63
CA THR A 33 1.23 -3.36 8.08
C THR A 33 1.23 -2.34 6.95
N PHE A 34 2.12 -1.35 7.05
CA PHE A 34 2.34 -0.38 5.98
C PHE A 34 3.58 -0.77 5.18
N HIS A 35 3.41 -0.94 3.88
CA HIS A 35 4.46 -1.25 2.94
C HIS A 35 4.96 0.01 2.26
N GLU A 36 6.25 0.30 2.41
CA GLU A 36 6.85 1.43 1.74
C GLU A 36 7.09 1.12 0.25
N ILE A 37 6.74 2.05 -0.62
CA ILE A 37 6.84 1.91 -2.07
C ILE A 37 7.64 3.06 -2.65
N ARG A 38 8.71 2.75 -3.38
CA ARG A 38 9.41 3.73 -4.21
C ARG A 38 8.75 3.83 -5.58
N ALA A 39 7.92 4.84 -5.76
CA ALA A 39 7.33 5.17 -7.06
C ALA A 39 8.18 6.19 -7.82
N ARG A 40 8.29 6.06 -9.15
CA ARG A 40 8.82 7.14 -10.01
C ARG A 40 7.94 8.38 -9.94
N SER A 41 6.63 8.19 -9.86
CA SER A 41 5.61 9.23 -9.62
C SER A 41 4.41 8.60 -8.92
N ILE A 42 3.81 9.31 -7.96
CA ILE A 42 2.55 8.92 -7.31
C ILE A 42 1.32 9.44 -8.06
N LEU A 43 1.50 10.49 -8.88
CA LEU A 43 0.45 11.12 -9.66
C LEU A 43 0.48 10.62 -11.11
N ASN A 44 -0.71 10.30 -11.63
CA ASN A 44 -0.93 9.92 -13.02
C ASN A 44 -1.66 11.06 -13.73
N ARG A 45 -1.15 11.48 -14.90
CA ARG A 45 -1.87 12.42 -15.78
C ARG A 45 -3.15 11.77 -16.27
N VAL A 46 -4.24 12.51 -16.23
CA VAL A 46 -5.48 12.12 -16.89
C VAL A 46 -5.35 12.42 -18.39
N PRO A 47 -5.62 11.45 -19.28
CA PRO A 47 -5.57 11.70 -20.72
C PRO A 47 -6.60 12.77 -21.13
N GLY A 48 -6.25 13.63 -22.09
CA GLY A 48 -7.15 14.70 -22.56
C GLY A 48 -8.46 14.20 -23.19
N ALA A 49 -8.51 12.94 -23.64
CA ALA A 49 -9.74 12.29 -24.12
C ALA A 49 -10.66 11.82 -22.98
N SER A 50 -10.19 11.83 -21.74
CA SER A 50 -10.99 11.47 -20.57
C SER A 50 -12.07 12.51 -20.31
N ARG A 51 -13.23 12.04 -19.82
CA ARG A 51 -14.33 12.91 -19.39
C ARG A 51 -14.18 13.42 -17.96
N MET A 52 -13.10 13.06 -17.28
CA MET A 52 -12.88 13.45 -15.88
C MET A 52 -12.55 14.96 -15.81
N PRO A 53 -13.13 15.70 -14.85
CA PRO A 53 -12.96 17.15 -14.74
C PRO A 53 -11.62 17.60 -14.14
N PHE A 54 -10.65 16.68 -14.00
CA PHE A 54 -9.37 16.91 -13.35
C PHE A 54 -8.20 16.38 -14.20
N GLU A 55 -7.02 16.98 -14.05
CA GLU A 55 -5.83 16.66 -14.86
C GLU A 55 -4.93 15.58 -14.27
N TRP A 56 -5.12 15.26 -12.99
CA TRP A 56 -4.27 14.34 -12.24
C TRP A 56 -5.11 13.38 -11.41
N THR A 57 -4.60 12.16 -11.25
CA THR A 57 -5.16 11.14 -10.38
C THR A 57 -4.07 10.53 -9.51
N VAL A 58 -4.48 9.98 -8.38
CA VAL A 58 -3.67 9.12 -7.53
C VAL A 58 -4.42 7.82 -7.33
N ASN A 59 -3.70 6.70 -7.36
CA ASN A 59 -4.25 5.38 -7.04
C ASN A 59 -3.57 4.86 -5.77
N PRO A 60 -4.19 5.05 -4.59
CA PRO A 60 -3.62 4.62 -3.32
C PRO A 60 -4.00 3.17 -2.95
N TYR A 61 -4.53 2.37 -3.87
CA TYR A 61 -5.18 1.09 -3.53
C TYR A 61 -4.22 -0.09 -3.33
N ARG A 62 -3.15 0.11 -2.55
CA ARG A 62 -2.23 -0.95 -2.12
C ARG A 62 -2.74 -1.74 -0.91
N GLY A 63 -3.78 -1.21 -0.27
CA GLY A 63 -4.65 -1.80 0.73
C GLY A 63 -5.59 -0.72 1.26
N CYS A 64 -6.62 -1.05 2.02
CA CYS A 64 -7.52 -0.06 2.62
C CYS A 64 -8.20 -0.56 3.89
N THR A 65 -7.95 0.13 5.01
CA THR A 65 -8.57 -0.16 6.32
C THR A 65 -10.09 0.05 6.34
N HIS A 66 -10.68 0.73 5.35
CA HIS A 66 -12.13 0.87 5.25
C HIS A 66 -12.83 -0.44 4.87
N ALA A 67 -12.10 -1.40 4.28
CA ALA A 67 -12.57 -2.77 4.07
C ALA A 67 -13.91 -2.93 3.30
N CYS A 68 -14.28 -1.99 2.41
CA CYS A 68 -15.46 -2.13 1.55
C CYS A 68 -15.44 -3.48 0.80
N VAL A 69 -16.43 -4.35 1.08
CA VAL A 69 -16.56 -5.66 0.40
C VAL A 69 -16.74 -5.53 -1.11
N TYR A 70 -17.31 -4.42 -1.56
CA TYR A 70 -17.55 -4.11 -2.98
C TYR A 70 -16.43 -3.28 -3.63
N CYS A 71 -15.28 -3.09 -2.96
CA CYS A 71 -14.20 -2.29 -3.50
C CYS A 71 -13.59 -2.94 -4.75
N PHE A 72 -13.65 -2.22 -5.88
CA PHE A 72 -13.11 -2.72 -7.16
C PHE A 72 -11.61 -3.02 -7.08
N ALA A 73 -10.89 -2.33 -6.20
CA ALA A 73 -9.44 -2.44 -6.09
C ALA A 73 -8.96 -3.66 -5.30
N ARG A 74 -9.85 -4.41 -4.61
CA ARG A 74 -9.44 -5.62 -3.87
C ARG A 74 -8.65 -6.60 -4.73
N LYS A 75 -9.10 -6.81 -5.98
CA LYS A 75 -8.40 -7.72 -6.90
C LYS A 75 -6.97 -7.28 -7.23
N THR A 76 -6.65 -5.98 -7.17
CA THR A 76 -5.31 -5.49 -7.51
C THR A 76 -4.25 -5.88 -6.47
N HIS A 77 -4.68 -6.30 -5.27
CA HIS A 77 -3.78 -6.83 -4.24
C HIS A 77 -3.09 -8.14 -4.68
N SER A 78 -3.77 -8.94 -5.51
CA SER A 78 -3.19 -10.16 -6.09
C SER A 78 -2.02 -9.89 -7.04
N TYR A 79 -1.93 -8.69 -7.63
CA TYR A 79 -0.78 -8.32 -8.47
C TYR A 79 0.50 -8.09 -7.66
N LEU A 80 0.38 -8.04 -6.34
CA LEU A 80 1.47 -7.90 -5.38
C LEU A 80 1.73 -9.22 -4.63
N ASP A 81 1.12 -10.32 -5.09
CA ASP A 81 1.15 -11.63 -4.43
C ASP A 81 0.61 -11.63 -3.00
N LEU A 82 -0.35 -10.75 -2.71
CA LEU A 82 -1.01 -10.60 -1.41
C LEU A 82 -2.48 -11.06 -1.42
N ASP A 83 -3.02 -11.35 -0.23
CA ASP A 83 -4.40 -11.78 -0.04
C ASP A 83 -5.42 -10.66 -0.31
N THR A 84 -6.31 -10.87 -1.28
CA THR A 84 -7.35 -9.90 -1.66
C THR A 84 -8.49 -9.73 -0.63
N GLY A 85 -8.53 -10.59 0.40
CA GLY A 85 -9.47 -10.56 1.52
C GLY A 85 -8.97 -9.69 2.68
N ILE A 86 -8.63 -10.35 3.78
CA ILE A 86 -8.16 -9.71 5.02
C ILE A 86 -6.79 -9.05 4.79
N GLY A 87 -5.98 -9.59 3.87
CA GLY A 87 -4.73 -8.97 3.45
C GLY A 87 -4.95 -7.55 2.92
N PHE A 88 -5.93 -7.33 2.04
CA PHE A 88 -6.27 -5.99 1.54
C PHE A 88 -6.67 -5.02 2.67
N ASP A 89 -7.26 -5.53 3.75
CA ASP A 89 -7.74 -4.73 4.87
C ASP A 89 -6.61 -4.33 5.84
N SER A 90 -5.48 -5.07 5.82
CA SER A 90 -4.41 -4.99 6.83
C SER A 90 -2.99 -4.82 6.29
N GLN A 91 -2.75 -5.01 4.99
CA GLN A 91 -1.46 -4.87 4.31
C GLN A 91 -1.59 -3.73 3.28
N ILE A 92 -1.08 -2.53 3.61
CA ILE A 92 -1.34 -1.26 2.88
C ILE A 92 -0.08 -0.66 2.32
#